data_AF-A0A2C9ZM86-F1
#
_entry.id   AF-A0A2C9ZM86-F1
#
_cell.length_a   1.000
_cell.length_b   1.000
_cell.length_c   1.000
_cell.angle_alpha   90.00
_cell.angle_beta   90.00
_cell.angle_gamma   90.00
#
_symmetry.space_group_name_H-M   'P 1'
#
loop_
_entity.id
_entity.type
_entity.pdbx_description
1 polymer ?
#
loop_
_entity_poly.entity_id
_entity_poly.type
_entity_poly.pdbx_seq_one_letter_code
_entity_poly.pdbx_strand_id
1 'polypeptide(L)' 'MFRGIDEVDWASLRHAYGSAEDVPGLLRGLASADPAEQETALDRMYGAVHHQGGVYDSTLACVPFLLALAVREEVRD' A
#
# COMPACT_ATOMS: atom_id res chain seq x y z
N MET A 1 0.13 -10.55 8.93
CA MET A 1 0.68 -9.36 8.27
C MET A 1 -0.36 -8.24 8.19
N PHE A 2 -1.43 -8.40 7.41
CA PHE A 2 -2.44 -7.36 7.18
C PHE A 2 -3.68 -7.46 8.09
N ARG A 3 -3.52 -7.64 9.40
CA ARG A 3 -4.68 -7.67 10.31
C ARG A 3 -5.39 -6.32 10.29
N GLY A 4 -6.70 -6.32 10.15
CA GLY A 4 -7.53 -5.10 10.09
C GLY A 4 -7.54 -4.39 8.73
N ILE A 5 -6.89 -4.94 7.69
CA ILE A 5 -6.88 -4.29 6.36
C ILE A 5 -8.28 -4.18 5.76
N ASP A 6 -9.14 -5.19 5.97
CA ASP A 6 -10.50 -5.20 5.45
C ASP A 6 -11.50 -4.47 6.37
N GLU A 7 -11.04 -3.97 7.53
CA GLU A 7 -11.85 -3.19 8.48
C GLU A 7 -11.79 -1.68 8.20
N VAL A 8 -10.80 -1.24 7.42
CA VAL A 8 -10.68 0.15 6.97
C VAL A 8 -11.65 0.38 5.81
N ASP A 9 -12.46 1.44 5.88
CA ASP A 9 -13.36 1.84 4.79
C ASP A 9 -12.60 2.57 3.68
N TRP A 10 -11.86 1.81 2.86
CA TRP A 10 -11.03 2.35 1.77
C TRP A 10 -11.81 3.13 0.72
N ALA A 11 -13.09 2.83 0.52
CA ALA A 11 -13.97 3.56 -0.40
C ALA A 11 -14.27 4.98 0.07
N SER A 12 -14.23 5.23 1.37
CA SER A 12 -14.32 6.58 1.93
C SER A 12 -13.03 7.37 1.79
N LEU A 13 -11.88 6.68 1.72
CA LEU A 13 -10.55 7.30 1.64
C LEU A 13 -10.19 7.71 0.21
N ARG A 14 -9.15 8.52 0.08
CA ARG A 14 -8.68 9.07 -1.19
C ARG A 14 -7.17 8.97 -1.35
N HIS A 15 -6.73 8.93 -2.60
CA HIS A 15 -5.35 9.21 -3.00
C HIS A 15 -5.36 10.18 -4.20
N ALA A 16 -4.23 10.38 -4.86
CA ALA A 16 -4.09 11.39 -5.93
C ALA A 16 -5.04 11.25 -7.13
N TYR A 17 -5.69 10.09 -7.31
CA TYR A 17 -6.54 9.80 -8.46
C TYR A 17 -8.00 9.47 -8.07
N GLY A 18 -8.38 9.65 -6.80
CA GLY A 18 -9.76 9.41 -6.35
C GLY A 18 -9.84 8.40 -5.20
N SER A 19 -10.84 7.53 -5.25
CA SER A 19 -11.11 6.48 -4.25
C SER A 19 -9.90 5.58 -4.01
N ALA A 20 -9.68 5.16 -2.76
CA ALA A 20 -8.58 4.28 -2.38
C ALA A 20 -8.96 2.79 -2.30
N GLU A 21 -10.08 2.38 -2.92
CA GLU A 21 -10.55 0.98 -2.94
C GLU A 21 -9.53 -0.03 -3.49
N ASP A 22 -8.57 0.44 -4.29
CA ASP A 22 -7.50 -0.37 -4.86
C ASP A 22 -6.32 -0.59 -3.91
N VAL A 23 -6.16 0.25 -2.88
CA VAL A 23 -5.02 0.22 -1.95
C VAL A 23 -4.85 -1.11 -1.21
N PRO A 24 -5.90 -1.83 -0.76
CA PRO A 24 -5.73 -3.17 -0.21
C PRO A 24 -5.11 -4.17 -1.18
N GLY A 25 -5.37 -4.02 -2.48
CA GLY A 25 -4.74 -4.81 -3.52
C GLY A 25 -3.25 -4.48 -3.63
N LEU A 26 -2.91 -3.18 -3.64
CA LEU A 26 -1.53 -2.71 -3.70
C LEU A 26 -0.69 -3.17 -2.49
N LEU A 27 -1.24 -3.05 -1.28
CA LEU A 27 -0.56 -3.50 -0.06
C LEU A 27 -0.29 -5.02 -0.08
N ARG A 28 -1.22 -5.83 -0.60
CA ARG A 28 -1.00 -7.27 -0.78
C ARG A 28 0.02 -7.55 -1.88
N GLY A 29 -0.01 -6.78 -2.98
CA GLY A 29 0.97 -6.87 -4.07
C GLY A 29 2.41 -6.60 -3.62
N LEU A 30 2.62 -5.65 -2.69
CA LEU A 30 3.93 -5.41 -2.08
C LEU A 30 4.49 -6.64 -1.35
N ALA A 31 3.63 -7.54 -0.87
CA ALA A 31 4.01 -8.79 -0.20
C ALA A 31 4.09 -10.00 -1.15
N SER A 32 3.90 -9.79 -2.47
CA SER A 32 3.93 -10.87 -3.45
C SER A 32 5.32 -11.50 -3.55
N ALA A 33 5.34 -12.80 -3.83
CA ALA A 33 6.57 -13.52 -4.14
C ALA A 33 7.03 -13.28 -5.59
N ASP A 34 6.13 -12.83 -6.47
CA ASP A 34 6.44 -12.45 -7.85
C ASP A 34 7.06 -11.04 -7.86
N PRO A 35 8.33 -10.90 -8.28
CA PRO A 35 9.00 -9.60 -8.33
C PRO A 35 8.28 -8.58 -9.23
N ALA A 36 7.66 -9.02 -10.33
CA ALA A 36 6.98 -8.11 -11.26
C ALA A 36 5.69 -7.53 -10.66
N GLU A 37 4.96 -8.35 -9.89
CA GLU A 37 3.78 -7.90 -9.15
C GLU A 37 4.18 -6.95 -8.01
N GLN A 38 5.25 -7.28 -7.28
CA GLN A 38 5.79 -6.44 -6.22
C GLN A 38 6.25 -5.07 -6.74
N GLU A 39 7.01 -5.03 -7.84
CA GLU A 39 7.48 -3.79 -8.46
C GLU A 39 6.30 -2.95 -8.97
N THR A 40 5.33 -3.57 -9.65
CA THR A 40 4.11 -2.88 -10.11
C THR A 40 3.34 -2.26 -8.95
N ALA A 41 3.19 -2.98 -7.83
CA ALA A 41 2.53 -2.46 -6.64
C ALA A 41 3.29 -1.29 -6.02
N LEU A 42 4.63 -1.36 -5.98
CA LEU A 42 5.48 -0.30 -5.47
C LEU A 42 5.36 0.98 -6.30
N ASP A 43 5.43 0.87 -7.62
CA ASP A 43 5.27 2.01 -8.54
C ASP A 43 3.91 2.69 -8.37
N ARG A 44 2.84 1.88 -8.22
CA ARG A 44 1.48 2.40 -7.99
C ARG A 44 1.35 3.08 -6.64
N MET A 45 1.92 2.53 -5.58
CA MET A 45 1.93 3.17 -4.25
C MET A 45 2.65 4.52 -4.27
N TYR A 46 3.80 4.60 -4.96
CA TYR A 46 4.55 5.84 -5.09
C TYR A 46 3.80 6.88 -5.94
N GLY A 47 3.17 6.42 -7.03
CA GLY A 47 2.43 7.27 -7.97
C GLY A 47 1.08 7.77 -7.45
N ALA A 48 0.38 6.99 -6.63
CA ALA A 48 -0.97 7.32 -6.16
C ALA A 48 -1.01 7.79 -4.70
N VAL A 49 -0.47 6.99 -3.77
CA VAL A 49 -0.66 7.16 -2.31
C VAL A 49 0.32 8.18 -1.71
N HIS A 50 1.54 8.31 -2.24
CA HIS A 50 2.52 9.33 -1.81
C HIS A 50 2.56 10.57 -2.73
N HIS A 51 2.00 10.45 -3.95
CA HIS A 51 2.08 11.36 -5.08
C HIS A 51 2.65 12.76 -4.80
N GLN A 52 3.87 13.03 -5.30
CA GLN A 52 4.53 14.35 -5.24
C GLN A 52 4.63 14.96 -3.82
N GLY A 53 4.69 14.12 -2.78
CA GLY A 53 4.73 14.57 -1.38
C GLY A 53 3.38 14.95 -0.81
N GLY A 54 2.28 14.70 -1.55
CA GLY A 54 0.92 14.84 -1.04
C GLY A 54 0.61 13.77 0.01
N VAL A 55 -0.02 14.19 1.11
CA VAL A 55 -0.51 13.28 2.15
C VAL A 55 -2.03 13.21 2.05
N TYR A 56 -2.53 12.00 1.90
CA TYR A 56 -3.95 11.70 1.87
C TYR A 56 -4.32 10.87 3.12
N ASP A 57 -5.61 10.74 3.38
CA ASP A 57 -6.13 9.85 4.43
C ASP A 57 -5.73 8.38 4.18
N SER A 58 -5.67 7.93 2.92
CA SER A 58 -5.10 6.62 2.56
C SER A 58 -3.60 6.50 2.88
N THR A 59 -2.82 7.58 2.76
CA THR A 59 -1.39 7.59 3.14
C THR A 59 -1.23 7.24 4.61
N LEU A 60 -2.05 7.85 5.48
CA LEU A 60 -2.02 7.58 6.91
C LEU A 60 -2.52 6.15 7.21
N ALA A 61 -3.61 5.73 6.57
CA ALA A 61 -4.19 4.39 6.75
C ALA A 61 -3.21 3.27 6.35
N CYS A 62 -2.31 3.52 5.40
CA CYS A 62 -1.29 2.56 4.96
C CYS A 62 -0.18 2.31 5.97
N VAL A 63 0.13 3.25 6.87
CA VAL A 63 1.30 3.21 7.77
C VAL A 63 1.45 1.89 8.54
N PRO A 64 0.44 1.38 9.29
CA PRO A 64 0.60 0.13 10.03
C PRO A 64 0.94 -1.07 9.15
N PHE A 65 0.40 -1.11 7.92
CA PHE A 65 0.62 -2.20 6.97
C PHE A 65 2.00 -2.11 6.32
N LEU A 66 2.46 -0.90 5.98
CA LEU A 66 3.81 -0.64 5.47
C LEU A 66 4.87 -0.96 6.52
N LEU A 67 4.63 -0.65 7.79
CA LEU A 67 5.52 -1.06 8.88
C LEU A 67 5.59 -2.57 9.01
N ALA A 68 4.44 -3.27 8.92
CA ALA A 68 4.40 -4.73 8.93
C ALA A 68 5.15 -5.36 7.74
N LEU A 69 5.15 -4.70 6.57
CA LEU A 69 5.97 -5.05 5.41
C LEU A 69 7.46 -4.84 5.67
N ALA A 70 7.85 -3.66 6.18
CA ALA A 70 9.26 -3.31 6.37
C ALA A 70 9.99 -4.16 7.40
N VAL A 71 9.26 -4.74 8.38
CA VAL A 71 9.84 -5.63 9.40
C VAL A 71 9.79 -7.10 9.02
N ARG A 72 9.31 -7.46 7.82
CA ARG A 72 9.52 -8.81 7.30
C ARG A 72 11.00 -8.97 6.98
N GLU A 73 11.62 -9.98 7.57
CA GLU A 73 12.89 -10.49 7.08
C GLU A 73 12.67 -11.14 5.71
N GLU A 74 12.90 -10.37 4.66
CA GLU A 74 13.26 -10.90 3.36
C GLU A 74 14.70 -10.48 3.10
N VAL A 75 15.63 -11.29 3.59
CA VAL A 75 17.01 -11.23 3.13
C VAL A 75 16.97 -11.62 1.65
N ARG A 76 16.97 -10.61 0.78
CA ARG A 76 17.39 -10.77 -0.62
C ARG A 76 18.82 -10.25 -0.67
N ASP A 77 19.76 -11.17 -0.88
CA ASP A 77 21.16 -10.89 -1.20
C ASP A 77 21.29 -10.04 -2.48
#